data_AF-A0A4R9PCV7-F1
#
_entry.id   AF-A0A4R9PCV7-F1
#
_cell.length_a   1.000
_cell.length_b   1.000
_cell.length_c   1.000
_cell.angle_alpha   90.00
_cell.angle_beta   90.00
_cell.angle_gamma   90.00
#
_symmetry.space_group_name_H-M   'P 1'
#
loop_
_entity.id
_entity.type
_entity.pdbx_description
1 polymer ?
#
loop_
_entity_poly.entity_id
_entity_poly.type
_entity_poly.pdbx_seq_one_letter_code
_entity_poly.pdbx_strand_id
1 'polypeptide(L)'
;QLGRSETIADTAKVLSRYVDAIMIRTTSHERLLELTENATVPVINGLTDDTHPCQLMADIMTFEEHRGPVAGKTIAWTGDGNNVLHSLLEASARFRF
;
A
#
# COMPACT_ATOMS: atom_id res chain seq x y z
N GLN A 1 14.86 -7.11 5.72
CA GLN A 1 16.22 -6.70 6.15
C GLN A 1 16.16 -5.59 7.20
N LEU A 2 15.20 -4.67 7.11
CA LEU A 2 14.81 -3.80 8.23
C LEU A 2 14.53 -4.61 9.51
N GLY A 3 15.07 -4.18 10.65
CA GLY A 3 14.99 -4.89 11.93
C GLY A 3 16.05 -5.97 12.16
N ARG A 4 17.04 -6.15 11.25
CA ARG A 4 18.09 -7.18 11.40
C ARG A 4 19.39 -6.66 12.03
N SER A 5 19.82 -5.46 11.68
CA SER A 5 21.07 -4.85 12.17
C SER A 5 20.81 -3.62 13.05
N GLU A 6 19.67 -2.97 12.85
CA GLU A 6 19.17 -1.82 13.61
C GLU A 6 17.66 -1.97 13.77
N THR A 7 17.07 -1.32 14.78
CA THR A 7 15.62 -1.31 14.98
C THR A 7 14.94 -0.56 13.82
N ILE A 8 13.68 -0.90 13.54
CA ILE A 8 12.90 -0.19 12.51
C ILE A 8 12.72 1.28 12.92
N ALA A 9 12.51 1.52 14.22
CA ALA A 9 12.43 2.86 14.79
C ALA A 9 13.69 3.72 14.54
N ASP A 10 14.90 3.16 14.75
CA ASP A 10 16.14 3.90 14.51
C ASP A 10 16.34 4.18 13.02
N THR A 11 16.04 3.19 12.17
CA THR A 11 16.10 3.38 10.72
C THR A 11 15.14 4.49 10.26
N ALA A 12 13.91 4.52 10.78
CA ALA A 12 12.91 5.54 10.45
C ALA A 12 13.39 6.95 10.83
N LYS A 13 13.93 7.11 12.04
CA LYS A 13 14.42 8.40 12.55
C LYS A 13 15.60 8.91 11.73
N VAL A 14 16.53 8.04 11.38
CA VAL A 14 17.71 8.40 10.58
C VAL A 14 17.30 8.78 9.17
N LEU A 15 16.52 7.95 8.48
CA LEU A 15 16.07 8.23 7.11
C LEU A 15 15.27 9.53 7.03
N SER A 16 14.39 9.80 7.99
CA SER A 16 13.56 11.01 7.99
C SER A 16 14.35 12.32 8.06
N ARG A 17 15.65 12.29 8.39
CA ARG A 17 16.53 13.46 8.37
C ARG A 17 17.22 13.69 7.03
N TYR A 18 17.15 12.72 6.12
CA TYR A 18 17.87 12.73 4.85
C TYR A 18 16.95 12.73 3.63
N VAL A 19 15.71 12.28 3.76
CA VAL A 19 14.77 12.14 2.64
C VAL A 19 13.44 12.78 2.97
N ASP A 20 12.67 13.12 1.94
CA ASP A 20 11.36 13.78 2.08
C ASP A 20 10.17 12.80 2.10
N ALA A 21 10.38 11.53 1.72
CA ALA A 21 9.39 10.46 1.77
C ALA A 21 10.07 9.09 1.73
N ILE A 22 9.38 8.06 2.22
CA ILE A 22 9.85 6.68 2.23
C ILE A 22 8.82 5.78 1.56
N MET A 23 9.21 5.04 0.53
CA MET A 23 8.40 3.92 0.02
C MET A 23 9.00 2.60 0.51
N ILE A 24 8.15 1.72 1.01
CA ILE A 24 8.58 0.41 1.51
C ILE A 24 7.77 -0.72 0.88
N ARG A 25 8.51 -1.74 0.42
CA ARG A 25 7.99 -3.08 0.16
C ARG A 25 8.47 -4.00 1.29
N THR A 26 7.54 -4.63 1.99
CA THR A 26 7.85 -5.52 3.11
C THR A 26 6.89 -6.72 3.10
N THR A 27 7.12 -7.69 3.98
CA THR A 27 6.21 -8.84 4.17
C THR A 27 5.12 -8.48 5.18
N SER A 28 5.50 -8.34 6.46
CA SER A 28 4.57 -7.99 7.54
C SER A 28 4.12 -6.53 7.49
N HIS A 29 2.81 -6.32 7.62
CA HIS A 29 2.19 -5.01 7.76
C HIS A 29 2.58 -4.29 9.06
N GLU A 30 2.86 -5.02 10.15
CA GLU A 30 3.30 -4.42 11.42
C GLU A 30 4.62 -3.66 11.26
N ARG A 31 5.54 -4.14 10.43
CA ARG A 31 6.80 -3.43 10.14
C ARG A 31 6.57 -2.12 9.41
N LEU A 32 5.58 -2.07 8.52
CA LEU A 32 5.17 -0.83 7.86
C LEU A 32 4.60 0.15 8.89
N LEU A 33 3.77 -0.32 9.82
CA LEU A 33 3.21 0.50 10.89
C LEU A 33 4.29 1.04 11.84
N GLU A 34 5.21 0.19 12.31
CA GLU A 34 6.32 0.61 13.18
C GLU A 34 7.21 1.67 12.49
N LEU A 35 7.51 1.49 11.20
CA LEU A 35 8.23 2.48 10.41
C LEU A 35 7.46 3.81 10.33
N THR A 36 6.15 3.74 10.10
CA THR A 36 5.27 4.91 9.98
C THR A 36 5.15 5.66 11.31
N GLU A 37 5.05 4.96 12.44
CA GLU A 37 4.99 5.57 13.78
C GLU A 37 6.26 6.33 14.16
N ASN A 38 7.42 5.92 13.63
CA ASN A 38 8.71 6.51 13.97
C ASN A 38 9.27 7.46 12.89
N ALA A 39 8.66 7.51 11.70
CA ALA A 39 9.05 8.42 10.63
C ALA A 39 8.45 9.82 10.84
N THR A 40 9.20 10.86 10.47
CA THR A 40 8.68 12.25 10.44
C THR A 40 8.36 12.72 9.03
N VAL A 41 8.43 11.82 8.04
CA VAL A 41 8.11 12.04 6.62
C VAL A 41 7.11 10.99 6.15
N PRO A 42 6.33 11.25 5.08
CA PRO A 42 5.34 10.30 4.59
C PRO A 42 5.94 8.93 4.27
N VAL A 43 5.23 7.88 4.69
CA VAL A 43 5.54 6.48 4.38
C VAL A 43 4.48 5.93 3.43
N ILE A 44 4.92 5.34 2.31
CA ILE A 44 4.07 4.78 1.27
C ILE A 44 4.21 3.27 1.26
N ASN A 45 3.08 2.55 1.38
CA ASN A 45 3.03 1.10 1.23
C ASN A 45 3.18 0.71 -0.25
N GLY A 46 4.37 0.30 -0.65
CA GLY A 46 4.63 -0.27 -1.97
C GLY A 46 3.96 -1.63 -2.16
N LEU A 47 4.04 -2.50 -1.15
CA LEU A 47 3.15 -3.63 -0.86
C LEU A 47 3.55 -4.30 0.45
N THR A 48 2.58 -4.96 1.08
CA THR A 48 2.76 -6.00 2.10
C THR A 48 2.20 -7.34 1.60
N ASP A 49 2.39 -8.41 2.37
CA ASP A 49 1.74 -9.71 2.08
C ASP A 49 0.20 -9.59 2.18
N ASP A 50 -0.29 -8.58 2.92
CA ASP A 50 -1.72 -8.34 3.18
C ASP A 50 -2.39 -7.36 2.21
N THR A 51 -1.70 -6.30 1.75
CA THR A 51 -2.31 -5.25 0.90
C THR A 51 -1.34 -4.69 -0.14
N HIS A 52 -1.86 -4.30 -1.30
CA HIS A 52 -1.12 -3.65 -2.39
C HIS A 52 -1.89 -2.42 -2.94
N PRO A 53 -2.00 -1.32 -2.16
CA PRO A 53 -2.85 -0.20 -2.50
C PRO A 53 -2.41 0.57 -3.75
N CYS A 54 -1.10 0.66 -4.01
CA CYS A 54 -0.58 1.35 -5.21
C CYS A 54 -1.00 0.66 -6.52
N GLN A 55 -1.03 -0.68 -6.56
CA GLN A 55 -1.51 -1.43 -7.72
C GLN A 55 -2.97 -1.08 -8.01
N LEU A 56 -3.80 -1.11 -6.98
CA LEU A 56 -5.22 -0.82 -7.11
C LEU A 56 -5.51 0.60 -7.58
N MET A 57 -4.79 1.60 -7.07
CA MET A 57 -4.94 2.98 -7.56
C MET A 57 -4.65 3.08 -9.07
N ALA A 58 -3.66 2.34 -9.56
CA ALA A 58 -3.37 2.26 -10.99
C ALA A 58 -4.45 1.50 -11.76
N ASP A 59 -5.01 0.42 -11.20
CA ASP A 59 -6.09 -0.35 -11.84
C ASP A 59 -7.38 0.48 -11.98
N ILE A 60 -7.75 1.23 -10.95
CA ILE A 60 -8.91 2.15 -10.99
C ILE A 60 -8.67 3.26 -12.01
N MET A 61 -7.50 3.89 -12.00
CA MET A 61 -7.14 4.90 -13.00
C MET A 61 -7.26 4.34 -14.42
N THR A 62 -6.68 3.15 -14.67
CA THR A 62 -6.73 2.47 -15.96
C THR A 62 -8.17 2.19 -16.38
N PHE A 63 -9.02 1.70 -15.47
CA PHE A 63 -10.42 1.46 -15.76
C PHE A 63 -11.12 2.76 -16.15
N GLU A 64 -10.93 3.83 -15.37
CA GLU A 64 -11.63 5.10 -15.60
C GLU A 64 -11.21 5.80 -16.89
N GLU A 65 -9.92 5.74 -17.25
CA GLU A 65 -9.41 6.24 -18.54
C GLU A 65 -10.05 5.52 -19.73
N HIS A 66 -10.35 4.23 -19.60
CA HIS A 66 -10.80 3.39 -20.70
C HIS A 66 -12.31 3.16 -20.74
N ARG A 67 -13.03 3.33 -19.62
CA ARG A 67 -14.45 2.95 -19.46
C ARG A 67 -15.29 4.01 -18.74
N GLY A 68 -14.71 5.13 -18.35
CA GLY A 68 -15.37 6.15 -17.55
C GLY A 68 -15.52 5.72 -16.08
N PRO A 69 -16.33 6.43 -15.27
CA PRO A 69 -16.37 6.25 -13.82
C PRO A 69 -16.58 4.79 -13.39
N VAL A 70 -15.77 4.33 -12.42
CA VAL A 70 -15.85 2.95 -11.92
C VAL A 70 -17.08 2.72 -11.02
N ALA A 71 -17.65 3.79 -10.45
CA ALA A 71 -18.80 3.68 -9.55
C ALA A 71 -20.00 2.94 -10.19
N GLY A 72 -20.56 1.99 -9.43
CA GLY A 72 -21.67 1.13 -9.85
C GLY A 72 -21.29 0.05 -10.88
N LYS A 73 -20.01 -0.18 -11.14
CA LYS A 73 -19.53 -1.24 -12.03
C LYS A 73 -19.20 -2.50 -11.25
N THR A 74 -19.54 -3.67 -11.79
CA THR A 74 -19.13 -4.93 -11.18
C THR A 74 -17.73 -5.31 -11.66
N ILE A 75 -16.80 -5.48 -10.71
CA ILE A 75 -15.47 -6.06 -10.96
C ILE A 75 -15.48 -7.52 -10.49
N ALA A 76 -15.05 -8.44 -11.36
CA ALA A 76 -14.92 -9.85 -11.04
C ALA A 76 -13.46 -10.22 -10.75
N TRP A 77 -13.21 -10.87 -9.62
CA TRP A 77 -11.91 -11.45 -9.27
C TRP A 77 -11.99 -12.97 -9.36
N THR A 78 -10.97 -13.59 -9.97
CA THR A 78 -10.82 -15.04 -10.03
C THR A 78 -9.41 -15.45 -9.67
N GLY A 79 -9.27 -16.38 -8.73
CA GLY A 79 -7.98 -16.84 -8.24
C GLY A 79 -7.89 -16.76 -6.72
N ASP A 80 -6.65 -16.67 -6.23
CA ASP A 80 -6.34 -16.72 -4.80
C ASP A 80 -6.78 -15.45 -4.05
N GLY A 81 -6.94 -15.58 -2.73
CA GLY A 81 -7.08 -14.45 -1.83
C GLY A 81 -5.70 -13.92 -1.46
N ASN A 82 -5.31 -12.79 -2.05
CA ASN A 82 -4.00 -12.19 -1.85
C ASN A 82 -4.08 -10.68 -1.57
N ASN A 83 -2.93 -10.04 -1.42
CA ASN A 83 -2.82 -8.61 -1.18
C ASN A 83 -3.55 -7.71 -2.20
N VAL A 84 -3.61 -8.11 -3.46
CA VAL A 84 -4.34 -7.37 -4.49
C VAL A 84 -5.84 -7.50 -4.28
N LEU A 85 -6.36 -8.71 -4.01
CA LEU A 85 -7.78 -8.89 -3.69
C LEU A 85 -8.20 -8.08 -2.46
N HIS A 86 -7.41 -8.11 -1.38
CA HIS A 86 -7.72 -7.34 -0.19
C HIS A 86 -7.80 -5.84 -0.48
N SER A 87 -6.83 -5.30 -1.20
CA SER A 87 -6.87 -3.90 -1.62
C SER A 87 -8.09 -3.64 -2.51
N LEU A 88 -8.41 -4.51 -3.48
CA LEU A 88 -9.60 -4.38 -4.34
C LEU A 88 -10.90 -4.30 -3.54
N LEU A 89 -11.04 -5.10 -2.47
CA LEU A 89 -12.18 -5.05 -1.55
C LEU A 89 -12.28 -3.71 -0.81
N GLU A 90 -11.15 -3.12 -0.42
CA GLU A 90 -11.14 -1.77 0.17
C GLU A 90 -11.57 -0.72 -0.87
N ALA A 91 -11.10 -0.82 -2.12
CA ALA A 91 -11.53 0.10 -3.17
C ALA A 91 -13.01 -0.02 -3.50
N SER A 92 -13.60 -1.22 -3.54
CA SER A 92 -15.03 -1.35 -3.85
C SER A 92 -15.87 -0.52 -2.89
N ALA A 93 -15.51 -0.52 -1.61
CA ALA A 93 -16.12 0.35 -0.60
C ALA A 93 -15.82 1.85 -0.82
N ARG A 94 -14.57 2.22 -1.15
CA ARG A 94 -14.15 3.62 -1.31
C ARG A 94 -14.69 4.28 -2.58
N PHE A 95 -14.69 3.55 -3.70
CA PHE A 95 -15.08 4.02 -5.03
C PHE A 95 -16.53 3.63 -5.40
N ARG A 96 -17.20 2.83 -4.55
CA ARG A 96 -18.62 2.48 -4.65
C ARG A 96 -18.95 1.70 -5.93
N PHE A 97 -18.23 0.61 -6.17
CA PHE A 97 -18.44 -0.30 -7.30
C PHE A 97 -18.71 -1.72 -6.81
#